data_AF-A0A5J5CW56-F1
#
_entry.id   AF-A0A5J5CW56-F1
#
_cell.length_a   1.000
_cell.length_b   1.000
_cell.length_c   1.000
_cell.angle_alpha   90.00
_cell.angle_beta   90.00
_cell.angle_gamma   90.00
#
_symmetry.space_group_name_H-M   'P 1'
#
loop_
_entity.id
_entity.type
_entity.pdbx_description
1 polymer ?
#
loop_
_entity_poly.entity_id
_entity_poly.type
_entity_poly.pdbx_seq_one_letter_code
_entity_poly.pdbx_strand_id
1 'polypeptide(L)' 'MEDDPNWYTAELHNRKGFVPKNYINLRPHAWFAGRISRGVAESRLKHRECGAFLVRESESAPGEFSMSV' A
#
# COMPACT_ATOMS: atom_id res chain seq x y z
N MET A 1 14.08 18.26 -6.31
CA MET A 1 14.38 16.82 -6.53
C MET A 1 13.21 15.94 -6.09
N GLU A 2 12.52 16.24 -4.98
CA GLU A 2 11.31 15.49 -4.55
C GLU A 2 10.14 15.53 -5.54
N ASP A 3 10.07 16.54 -6.42
CA ASP A 3 9.01 16.68 -7.44
C ASP A 3 9.36 16.12 -8.83
N ASP A 4 10.48 15.38 -8.99
CA ASP A 4 10.77 14.77 -10.30
C ASP A 4 9.83 13.56 -10.53
N PRO A 5 8.92 13.63 -11.52
CA PRO A 5 7.95 12.59 -11.76
C PRO A 5 8.57 11.29 -12.28
N ASN A 6 9.88 11.23 -12.55
CA ASN A 6 10.59 10.04 -13.03
C ASN A 6 11.29 9.25 -11.93
N TRP A 7 11.14 9.63 -10.65
CA TRP A 7 11.76 8.92 -9.52
C TRP A 7 10.72 8.45 -8.50
N TYR A 8 11.04 7.36 -7.82
CA TYR A 8 10.35 6.90 -6.61
C TYR A 8 11.28 7.00 -5.41
N THR A 9 10.73 7.30 -4.25
CA THR A 9 11.42 7.05 -2.98
C THR A 9 11.33 5.56 -2.67
N ALA A 10 12.46 4.93 -2.37
CA ALA A 10 12.54 3.52 -2.01
C ALA A 10 13.48 3.30 -0.82
N GLU A 11 13.31 2.17 -0.14
CA GLU A 11 14.16 1.76 0.99
C GLU A 11 14.58 0.30 0.82
N LEU A 12 15.87 0.03 1.02
CA LEU A 12 16.44 -1.32 1.03
C LEU A 12 17.55 -1.41 2.07
N HIS A 13 17.52 -2.44 2.91
CA HIS A 13 18.50 -2.64 4.00
C HIS A 13 18.65 -1.39 4.90
N ASN A 14 17.52 -0.80 5.31
CA ASN A 14 17.45 0.44 6.11
C ASN A 14 18.14 1.66 5.47
N ARG A 15 18.30 1.65 4.14
CA ARG A 15 18.82 2.80 3.38
C ARG A 15 17.74 3.34 2.47
N LYS A 16 17.35 4.58 2.74
CA LYS A 16 16.37 5.34 1.94
C LYS A 16 17.07 6.10 0.82
N GLY A 17 16.45 6.13 -0.36
CA GLY A 17 16.97 6.88 -1.52
C GLY A 17 15.94 6.96 -2.64
N PHE A 18 16.40 7.41 -3.80
CA PHE A 18 15.57 7.49 -5.01
C PHE A 18 15.96 6.40 -6.01
N VAL A 19 14.96 5.78 -6.64
CA VAL A 19 15.13 4.84 -7.74
C VAL A 19 14.38 5.34 -8.98
N PRO A 20 14.94 5.21 -10.20
CA PRO A 20 14.25 5.61 -11.41
C PRO A 20 12.98 4.77 -11.61
N LYS A 21 11.86 5.40 -12.00
CA LYS A 21 10.59 4.69 -12.21
C LYS A 21 10.69 3.60 -13.27
N ASN A 22 11.48 3.81 -14.32
CA ASN A 22 11.68 2.86 -15.41
C ASN A 22 12.57 1.65 -15.03
N TYR A 23 13.10 1.59 -13.81
CA TYR A 23 13.95 0.49 -13.32
C TYR A 23 13.20 -0.45 -12.37
N ILE A 24 11.95 -0.14 -12.00
CA ILE A 24 11.14 -0.94 -11.08
C ILE A 24 9.72 -1.10 -11.62
N ASN A 25 9.16 -2.30 -11.46
CA ASN A 25 7.76 -2.57 -11.76
C ASN A 25 7.00 -2.85 -10.46
N LEU A 26 6.04 -1.98 -10.13
CA LEU A 26 5.08 -2.24 -9.05
C LEU A 26 4.09 -3.29 -9.54
N ARG A 27 4.15 -4.50 -8.97
CA ARG A 27 3.21 -5.55 -9.33
C ARG A 27 1.90 -5.34 -8.57
N PRO A 28 0.74 -5.54 -9.22
CA PRO A 28 -0.52 -5.53 -8.49
C PRO A 28 -0.49 -6.65 -7.46
N HIS A 29 -0.76 -6.30 -6.21
CA HIS A 29 -0.88 -7.24 -5.11
C HIS A 29 -2.35 -7.40 -4.76
N ALA A 30 -2.87 -8.63 -4.80
CA ALA A 30 -4.28 -8.91 -4.51
C ALA A 30 -4.69 -8.50 -3.07
N TRP A 31 -3.72 -8.46 -2.16
CA TRP A 31 -3.93 -8.01 -0.78
C TRP A 31 -3.94 -6.48 -0.63
N PHE A 32 -3.52 -5.70 -1.64
CA PHE A 32 -3.56 -4.24 -1.58
C PHE A 32 -4.85 -3.72 -2.21
N ALA A 33 -5.77 -3.26 -1.36
CA ALA A 33 -7.08 -2.77 -1.77
C ALA A 33 -7.09 -1.28 -2.15
N GLY A 34 -5.98 -0.56 -1.95
CA GLY A 34 -5.86 0.87 -2.21
C GLY A 34 -6.74 1.71 -1.28
N ARG A 35 -7.31 2.79 -1.81
CA ARG A 35 -8.17 3.72 -1.08
C ARG A 35 -9.58 3.15 -0.88
N ILE A 36 -9.77 2.37 0.18
CA ILE A 36 -11.08 1.93 0.68
C ILE A 36 -11.27 2.28 2.15
N SER A 37 -12.51 2.50 2.58
CA SER A 37 -12.82 2.76 3.98
C SER A 37 -12.72 1.51 4.84
N ARG A 38 -12.60 1.71 6.17
CA ARG A 38 -12.64 0.63 7.16
C ARG A 38 -13.88 -0.25 7.01
N GLY A 39 -15.06 0.36 6.89
CA GLY A 39 -16.32 -0.39 6.76
C GLY A 39 -16.41 -1.22 5.48
N VAL A 40 -15.83 -0.73 4.37
CA VAL A 40 -15.72 -1.50 3.13
C VAL A 40 -14.77 -2.69 3.31
N ALA A 41 -13.64 -2.50 4.00
CA ALA A 41 -12.70 -3.58 4.31
C ALA A 41 -13.34 -4.67 5.18
N GLU A 42 -14.01 -4.29 6.26
CA GLU A 42 -14.75 -5.19 7.15
C GLU A 42 -15.81 -5.99 6.37
N SER A 43 -16.55 -5.33 5.49
CA SER A 43 -17.57 -6.00 4.66
C SER A 43 -16.98 -7.04 3.70
N ARG A 44 -15.78 -6.78 3.14
CA ARG A 44 -15.08 -7.73 2.26
C ARG A 44 -14.50 -8.92 3.00
N LEU A 45 -14.11 -8.74 4.27
CA LEU A 45 -13.50 -9.79 5.10
C LEU A 45 -14.53 -10.62 5.86
N LYS A 46 -15.75 -10.10 6.08
CA LYS A 46 -16.82 -10.72 6.87
C LYS A 46 -17.12 -12.21 6.55
N HIS A 47 -16.96 -12.62 5.30
CA HIS A 47 -17.25 -13.98 4.84
C HIS A 47 -16.01 -14.70 4.31
N ARG A 48 -14.83 -14.29 4.74
CA ARG A 48 -13.56 -14.93 4.39
C ARG A 48 -13.11 -15.88 5.49
N GLU A 49 -12.18 -16.76 5.12
CA GLU A 49 -11.54 -17.70 6.04
C GLU A 49 -10.66 -16.99 7.08
N CYS A 50 -10.40 -17.65 8.20
CA CYS A 50 -9.47 -17.16 9.20
C CYS A 50 -8.10 -16.89 8.58
N GLY A 51 -7.53 -15.73 8.88
CA GLY A 51 -6.25 -15.28 8.31
C GLY A 51 -6.38 -14.50 7.00
N ALA A 52 -7.59 -14.31 6.48
CA ALA A 52 -7.81 -13.36 5.40
C ALA A 52 -7.49 -11.94 5.88
N PHE A 53 -6.81 -11.16 5.03
CA PHE A 53 -6.45 -9.79 5.32
C PHE A 53 -6.41 -8.96 4.04
N LEU A 54 -6.42 -7.64 4.21
CA LEU A 54 -6.06 -6.70 3.16
C LEU A 54 -5.34 -5.48 3.75
N VAL A 55 -4.58 -4.80 2.91
CA VAL A 55 -3.94 -3.52 3.21
C VAL A 55 -4.67 -2.43 2.44
N ARG A 56 -4.98 -1.33 3.11
CA ARG A 56 -5.67 -0.15 2.55
C ARG A 56 -4.94 1.13 2.94
N GLU A 57 -5.20 2.23 2.24
CA GLU A 57 -4.78 3.56 2.71
C GLU A 57 -5.46 3.89 4.05
N SER A 58 -4.70 4.52 4.95
CA SER A 58 -5.22 4.94 6.25
C SER A 58 -6.16 6.14 6.08
N GLU A 59 -7.33 6.06 6.71
CA GLU A 59 -8.30 7.16 6.73
C GLU A 59 -7.92 8.25 7.75
N SER A 60 -7.18 7.89 8.79
CA SER A 60 -6.79 8.80 9.87
C SER A 60 -5.38 9.40 9.69
N ALA A 61 -4.52 8.75 8.90
CA ALA A 61 -3.14 9.17 8.67
C ALA A 61 -2.84 9.20 7.15
N PRO A 62 -3.02 10.35 6.48
CA PRO A 62 -2.77 10.48 5.05
C PRO A 62 -1.35 10.07 4.67
N GLY A 63 -1.21 9.21 3.65
CA GLY A 63 0.08 8.68 3.20
C GLY A 63 0.54 7.42 3.95
N GLU A 64 -0.14 7.03 5.03
CA GLU A 64 0.10 5.76 5.71
C GLU A 64 -0.88 4.67 5.25
N PHE A 65 -0.59 3.44 5.67
CA PHE A 65 -1.39 2.26 5.37
C PHE A 65 -1.98 1.65 6.64
N SER A 66 -3.10 0.96 6.49
CA SER A 66 -3.74 0.18 7.55
C SER A 66 -3.97 -1.25 7.08
N MET A 67 -3.77 -2.22 7.96
CA MET A 67 -4.10 -3.63 7.74
C MET A 67 -5.46 -3.93 8.36
N SER A 68 -6.33 -4.60 7.60
CA SER A 68 -7.63 -5.09 8.07
C SER A 68 -7.63 -6.62 8.00
N VAL A 69 -8.14 -7.26 9.05
CA VAL A 69 -8.18 -8.72 9.27
C VAL A 69 -9.57 -9.19 9.63
#